data_AF-A0A9P9AF17-F1
#
_entry.id   AF-A0A9P9AF17-F1
#
_cell.length_a   1.000
_cell.length_b   1.000
_cell.length_c   1.000
_cell.angle_alpha   90.00
_cell.angle_beta   90.00
_cell.angle_gamma   90.00
#
_symmetry.space_group_name_H-M   'P 1'
#
loop_
_entity.id
_entity.type
_entity.pdbx_description
1 polymer ?
#
loop_
_entity_poly.entity_id
_entity_poly.type
_entity_poly.pdbx_seq_one_letter_code
_entity_poly.pdbx_strand_id
1 'polypeptide(L)'
;MEEHREYVDSRKDDSPQIRKGAGARKAAKKPSFDLEPGKGGTLVADFNFGTIEGIMILNLSKETLDAIAQNSSGSTDNSDTEDEFDSDEPKVKGKRKHITTKTTKDADTGKKRKILPSVSRRVYYQLRGSETGEGQILPEPQPGHINFLNDQATRFVSLAYEVPYISGKVEFHGVKVSDKPLRTPESWDSFSWSAYEYARAARWR
;
A
#
# COMPACT_ATOMS: atom_id res chain seq x y z
N MET A 1 -30.65 29.58 82.49
CA MET A 1 -32.04 29.77 82.04
C MET A 1 -31.99 30.59 80.77
N GLU A 2 -32.86 30.26 79.81
CA GLU A 2 -33.10 30.87 78.48
C GLU A 2 -31.99 30.65 77.44
N GLU A 3 -32.06 29.66 76.54
CA GLU A 3 -33.02 29.35 75.44
C GLU A 3 -32.73 30.07 74.10
N HIS A 4 -32.35 29.21 73.13
CA HIS A 4 -32.69 29.20 71.70
C HIS A 4 -32.60 30.49 70.87
N ARG A 5 -31.76 30.45 69.82
CA ARG A 5 -32.25 30.15 68.45
C ARG A 5 -31.14 29.84 67.45
N GLU A 6 -31.54 28.90 66.60
CA GLU A 6 -30.94 28.28 65.45
C GLU A 6 -30.79 29.27 64.28
N TYR A 7 -29.66 29.23 63.57
CA TYR A 7 -29.57 29.76 62.22
C TYR A 7 -28.69 28.83 61.37
N VAL A 8 -29.34 28.10 60.49
CA VAL A 8 -28.72 27.34 59.40
C VAL A 8 -28.66 28.29 58.20
N ASP A 9 -27.46 28.56 57.67
CA ASP A 9 -27.35 29.00 56.28
C ASP A 9 -26.24 28.25 55.54
N SER A 10 -26.73 27.56 54.53
CA SER A 10 -26.10 26.70 53.55
C SER A 10 -25.38 27.48 52.45
N ARG A 11 -24.05 27.33 52.35
CA ARG A 11 -23.28 27.51 51.10
C ARG A 11 -22.17 26.46 51.08
N LYS A 12 -22.45 25.26 50.57
CA LYS A 12 -22.27 24.83 49.17
C LYS A 12 -20.87 25.15 48.62
N ASP A 13 -20.13 24.06 48.44
CA ASP A 13 -19.00 23.81 47.56
C ASP A 13 -18.60 24.91 46.58
N ASP A 14 -17.34 25.31 46.63
CA ASP A 14 -16.59 25.74 45.45
C ASP A 14 -15.19 25.11 45.49
N SER A 15 -15.14 23.82 45.14
CA SER A 15 -13.89 23.16 44.74
C SER A 15 -13.53 23.63 43.32
N PRO A 16 -12.30 24.11 43.06
CA PRO A 16 -11.88 24.48 41.71
C PRO A 16 -11.71 23.20 40.86
N GLN A 17 -12.64 22.97 39.93
CA GLN A 17 -12.50 21.96 38.90
C GLN A 17 -11.43 22.37 37.89
N ILE A 18 -10.23 21.84 38.07
CA ILE A 18 -9.17 21.84 37.06
C ILE A 18 -9.68 21.03 35.86
N ARG A 19 -10.05 21.75 34.79
CA ARG A 19 -10.42 21.15 33.50
C ARG A 19 -9.22 20.42 32.89
N LYS A 20 -9.19 19.09 33.04
CA LYS A 20 -8.32 18.21 32.24
C LYS A 20 -8.87 18.11 30.81
N GLY A 21 -8.46 19.04 29.95
CA GLY A 21 -8.61 18.93 28.50
C GLY A 21 -7.37 18.29 27.86
N ALA A 22 -6.97 17.09 28.30
CA ALA A 22 -5.96 16.33 27.60
C ALA A 22 -6.65 15.63 26.41
N GLY A 23 -6.64 16.27 25.25
CA GLY A 23 -7.02 15.62 24.00
C GLY A 23 -6.19 14.35 23.86
N ALA A 24 -6.85 13.19 23.93
CA ALA A 24 -6.22 11.90 23.69
C ALA A 24 -5.70 11.92 22.25
N ARG A 25 -4.40 12.15 22.08
CA ARG A 25 -3.71 11.89 20.82
C ARG A 25 -3.91 10.40 20.55
N LYS A 26 -4.76 10.05 19.57
CA LYS A 26 -4.82 8.68 19.06
C LYS A 26 -3.38 8.28 18.72
N ALA A 27 -2.92 7.16 19.28
CA ALA A 27 -1.60 6.64 18.95
C ALA A 27 -1.52 6.47 17.42
N ALA A 28 -0.44 6.96 16.82
CA ALA A 28 -0.23 6.81 15.38
C ALA A 28 -0.28 5.31 15.03
N LYS A 29 -1.12 4.95 14.06
CA LYS A 29 -1.15 3.57 13.55
C LYS A 29 0.23 3.23 13.00
N LYS A 30 0.71 2.02 13.30
CA LYS A 30 1.94 1.51 12.68
C LYS A 30 1.67 1.26 11.20
N PRO A 31 2.64 1.53 10.30
CA PRO A 31 2.49 1.17 8.90
C PRO A 31 2.21 -0.33 8.74
N SER A 32 1.23 -0.66 7.89
CA SER A 32 0.76 -2.02 7.65
C SER A 32 0.43 -2.23 6.18
N PHE A 33 0.46 -3.49 5.77
CA PHE A 33 0.16 -3.93 4.43
C PHE A 33 -0.39 -5.35 4.51
N ASP A 34 -1.71 -5.48 4.41
CA ASP A 34 -2.45 -6.73 4.54
C ASP A 34 -2.95 -7.15 3.16
N LEU A 35 -2.64 -8.39 2.74
CA LEU A 35 -2.93 -8.91 1.41
C LEU A 35 -4.01 -9.99 1.44
N GLU A 36 -4.94 -9.91 0.50
CA GLU A 36 -5.99 -10.90 0.27
C GLU A 36 -6.13 -11.24 -1.23
N PRO A 37 -6.56 -12.47 -1.57
CA PRO A 37 -6.88 -12.82 -2.95
C PRO A 37 -8.05 -11.99 -3.50
N GLY A 38 -7.85 -11.40 -4.68
CA GLY A 38 -8.86 -10.68 -5.44
C GLY A 38 -9.50 -11.52 -6.56
N LYS A 39 -10.29 -10.85 -7.41
CA LYS A 39 -10.89 -11.47 -8.60
C LYS A 39 -9.87 -11.52 -9.75
N GLY A 40 -10.01 -12.49 -10.66
CA GLY A 40 -9.22 -12.55 -11.90
C GLY A 40 -7.70 -12.71 -11.68
N GLY A 41 -7.28 -13.40 -10.61
CA GLY A 41 -5.87 -13.62 -10.30
C GLY A 41 -5.14 -12.38 -9.75
N THR A 42 -5.88 -11.34 -9.36
CA THR A 42 -5.32 -10.18 -8.66
C THR A 42 -5.14 -10.49 -7.17
N LEU A 43 -4.29 -9.71 -6.52
CA LEU A 43 -4.30 -9.56 -5.07
C LEU A 43 -4.82 -8.16 -4.74
N VAL A 44 -5.56 -8.04 -3.65
CA VAL A 44 -6.02 -6.75 -3.13
C VAL A 44 -5.41 -6.57 -1.75
N ALA A 45 -4.89 -5.38 -1.47
CA ALA A 45 -4.28 -5.07 -0.20
C ALA A 45 -4.94 -3.87 0.47
N ASP A 46 -5.13 -3.96 1.78
CA ASP A 46 -5.28 -2.79 2.65
C ASP A 46 -3.88 -2.32 3.03
N PHE A 47 -3.60 -1.04 2.85
CA PHE A 47 -2.31 -0.47 3.23
C PHE A 47 -2.49 0.76 4.11
N ASN A 48 -1.53 0.95 5.01
CA ASN A 48 -1.31 2.19 5.73
C ASN A 48 0.20 2.44 5.74
N PHE A 49 0.66 3.50 5.08
CA PHE A 49 2.07 3.90 5.04
C PHE A 49 2.38 5.07 5.97
N GLY A 50 1.50 5.34 6.93
CA GLY A 50 1.61 6.48 7.86
C GLY A 50 0.95 7.73 7.29
N THR A 51 1.44 8.23 6.16
CA THR A 51 0.92 9.46 5.51
C THR A 51 -0.27 9.20 4.59
N ILE A 52 -0.33 8.00 4.01
CA ILE A 52 -1.39 7.60 3.08
C ILE A 52 -1.88 6.22 3.52
N GLU A 53 -3.20 6.04 3.52
CA GLU A 53 -3.83 4.73 3.69
C GLU A 53 -4.85 4.49 2.58
N GLY A 54 -5.14 3.22 2.27
CA GLY A 54 -6.07 2.89 1.21
C GLY A 54 -5.96 1.47 0.72
N ILE A 55 -6.30 1.28 -0.56
CA ILE A 55 -6.35 -0.02 -1.23
C ILE A 55 -5.33 -0.07 -2.35
N MET A 56 -4.72 -1.24 -2.52
CA MET A 56 -3.82 -1.53 -3.63
C MET A 56 -4.28 -2.79 -4.36
N ILE A 57 -4.34 -2.76 -5.68
CA ILE A 57 -4.57 -3.94 -6.52
C ILE A 57 -3.25 -4.34 -7.14
N LEU A 58 -2.88 -5.62 -7.03
CA LEU A 58 -1.61 -6.16 -7.50
C LEU A 58 -1.83 -7.26 -8.53
N ASN A 59 -0.94 -7.30 -9.53
CA ASN A 59 -0.90 -8.36 -10.54
C ASN A 59 0.53 -8.52 -11.10
N LEU A 60 0.81 -9.68 -11.67
CA LEU A 60 2.06 -9.96 -12.39
C LEU A 60 2.09 -9.29 -13.77
N SER A 61 0.92 -9.14 -14.41
CA SER A 61 0.81 -8.38 -15.66
C SER A 61 0.47 -6.91 -15.37
N LYS A 62 1.22 -6.00 -15.98
CA LYS A 62 0.92 -4.57 -15.91
C LYS A 62 -0.33 -4.23 -16.74
N GLU A 63 -0.46 -4.87 -17.90
CA GLU A 63 -1.59 -4.65 -18.83
C GLU A 63 -2.93 -4.99 -18.17
N THR A 64 -2.98 -6.07 -17.37
CA THR A 64 -4.21 -6.42 -16.65
C THR A 64 -4.57 -5.39 -15.59
N LEU A 65 -3.59 -4.76 -14.93
CA LEU A 65 -3.85 -3.68 -13.97
C LEU A 65 -4.32 -2.40 -14.66
N ASP A 66 -3.72 -2.07 -15.79
CA ASP A 66 -4.09 -0.88 -16.56
C ASP A 66 -5.53 -1.04 -17.08
N ALA A 67 -5.92 -2.22 -17.57
CA ALA A 67 -7.30 -2.52 -17.96
C ALA A 67 -8.28 -2.44 -16.77
N ILE A 68 -7.90 -2.93 -15.59
CA ILE A 68 -8.73 -2.82 -14.37
C ILE A 68 -8.89 -1.34 -13.96
N ALA A 69 -7.81 -0.57 -14.00
CA ALA A 69 -7.82 0.84 -13.65
C ALA A 69 -8.73 1.64 -14.59
N GLN A 70 -8.59 1.45 -15.91
CA GLN A 70 -9.42 2.10 -16.95
C GLN A 70 -10.91 1.75 -16.82
N ASN A 71 -11.23 0.48 -16.59
CA ASN A 71 -12.62 0.04 -16.41
C ASN A 71 -13.25 0.65 -15.14
N SER A 72 -12.45 0.89 -14.09
CA SER A 72 -12.91 1.48 -12.84
C SER A 72 -12.99 3.01 -12.84
N SER A 73 -12.35 3.69 -13.80
CA SER A 73 -12.30 5.15 -13.88
C SER A 73 -13.39 5.78 -14.74
N GLY A 74 -14.34 4.99 -15.27
CA GLY A 74 -15.51 5.53 -15.97
C GLY A 74 -15.19 6.23 -17.29
N SER A 75 -14.11 5.84 -17.97
CA SER A 75 -13.82 6.33 -19.32
C SER A 75 -14.44 5.38 -20.34
N THR A 76 -15.63 5.72 -20.84
CA THR A 76 -16.09 5.24 -22.15
C THR A 76 -15.18 5.85 -23.21
N ASP A 77 -14.05 5.21 -23.49
CA ASP A 77 -13.36 5.44 -24.76
C ASP A 77 -12.88 4.10 -25.32
N ASN A 78 -13.61 3.66 -26.34
CA ASN A 78 -13.35 2.45 -27.08
C ASN A 78 -12.25 2.76 -28.11
N SER A 79 -10.99 2.72 -27.70
CA SER A 79 -9.88 2.65 -28.66
C SER A 79 -9.56 1.19 -28.93
N ASP A 80 -10.39 0.62 -29.81
CA ASP A 80 -10.08 -0.58 -30.56
C ASP A 80 -8.82 -0.30 -31.38
N THR A 81 -7.70 -0.91 -31.01
CA THR A 81 -6.50 -0.91 -31.85
C THR A 81 -6.02 -2.35 -31.86
N GLU A 82 -6.53 -3.05 -32.87
CA GLU A 82 -6.02 -4.35 -33.30
C GLU A 82 -4.59 -4.17 -33.78
N ASP A 83 -3.63 -4.72 -33.04
CA ASP A 83 -2.27 -4.95 -33.55
C ASP A 83 -1.97 -6.45 -33.49
N GLU A 84 -2.35 -7.06 -34.61
CA GLU A 84 -1.74 -8.16 -35.34
C GLU A 84 -0.58 -8.90 -34.64
N PHE A 85 -0.82 -10.19 -34.36
CA PHE A 85 0.22 -11.17 -34.10
C PHE A 85 1.20 -11.22 -35.28
N ASP A 86 2.48 -10.92 -35.04
CA ASP A 86 3.56 -11.51 -35.84
C ASP A 86 4.53 -12.28 -34.95
N SER A 87 4.52 -13.58 -35.16
CA SER A 87 5.28 -14.59 -34.44
C SER A 87 6.54 -14.90 -35.25
N ASP A 88 7.60 -14.10 -35.07
CA ASP A 88 8.87 -14.39 -35.72
C ASP A 88 9.91 -14.96 -34.73
N GLU A 89 10.05 -16.29 -34.80
CA GLU A 89 11.07 -17.12 -34.16
C GLU A 89 12.36 -17.11 -35.01
N PRO A 90 13.51 -16.63 -34.49
CA PRO A 90 14.79 -17.04 -35.09
C PRO A 90 15.47 -18.13 -34.26
N LYS A 91 15.41 -19.35 -34.82
CA LYS A 91 16.33 -20.46 -34.51
C LYS A 91 17.77 -20.04 -34.80
N VAL A 92 18.61 -19.93 -33.77
CA VAL A 92 20.07 -19.88 -33.96
C VAL A 92 20.75 -21.05 -33.24
N LYS A 93 21.15 -22.02 -34.07
CA LYS A 93 22.07 -23.12 -33.76
C LYS A 93 23.43 -22.56 -33.35
N GLY A 94 23.93 -22.92 -32.17
CA GLY A 94 25.24 -22.44 -31.68
C GLY A 94 25.98 -23.41 -30.75
N LYS A 95 26.58 -24.45 -31.36
CA LYS A 95 27.80 -25.19 -30.96
C LYS A 95 28.10 -25.40 -29.45
N ARG A 96 27.94 -26.67 -29.02
CA ARG A 96 28.58 -27.28 -27.84
C ARG A 96 30.08 -27.00 -27.80
N LYS A 97 30.58 -26.41 -26.70
CA LYS A 97 31.99 -26.54 -26.28
C LYS A 97 32.04 -27.32 -24.97
N HIS A 98 32.63 -28.51 -25.07
CA HIS A 98 33.09 -29.34 -23.97
C HIS A 98 34.31 -28.67 -23.34
N ILE A 99 34.21 -28.24 -22.08
CA ILE A 99 35.38 -27.87 -21.27
C ILE A 99 35.49 -28.85 -20.11
N THR A 100 36.61 -29.55 -20.18
CA THR A 100 37.14 -30.58 -19.32
C THR A 100 37.34 -30.10 -17.89
N THR A 101 37.06 -31.01 -16.96
CA THR A 101 37.41 -30.96 -15.53
C THR A 101 38.89 -30.66 -15.30
N LYS A 102 39.19 -29.69 -14.43
CA LYS A 102 40.40 -29.71 -13.59
C LYS A 102 40.06 -29.20 -12.18
N THR A 103 40.21 -30.12 -11.23
CA THR A 103 40.28 -29.91 -9.79
C THR A 103 41.57 -29.18 -9.43
N THR A 104 41.48 -28.10 -8.66
CA THR A 104 42.52 -27.70 -7.68
C THR A 104 41.84 -27.01 -6.51
N LYS A 105 42.37 -27.28 -5.32
CA LYS A 105 41.84 -26.92 -4.02
C LYS A 105 42.21 -25.47 -3.64
N ASP A 106 41.44 -24.97 -2.67
CA ASP A 106 41.78 -23.94 -1.67
C ASP A 106 42.03 -22.49 -2.14
N ALA A 107 41.04 -21.62 -1.85
CA ALA A 107 41.24 -20.39 -1.06
C ALA A 107 39.90 -19.68 -0.84
N ASP A 108 39.50 -19.69 0.42
CA ASP A 108 38.42 -18.89 1.00
C ASP A 108 38.67 -17.39 0.77
N THR A 109 37.80 -16.77 -0.04
CA THR A 109 37.45 -15.35 0.10
C THR A 109 35.97 -15.22 -0.25
N GLY A 110 35.16 -14.94 0.76
CA GLY A 110 33.71 -14.79 0.70
C GLY A 110 33.27 -13.68 -0.27
N LYS A 111 33.26 -13.98 -1.56
CA LYS A 111 32.47 -13.24 -2.54
C LYS A 111 31.02 -13.51 -2.20
N LYS A 112 30.36 -12.53 -1.58
CA LYS A 112 28.89 -12.49 -1.46
C LYS A 112 28.33 -12.80 -2.84
N ARG A 113 27.83 -14.03 -3.04
CA ARG A 113 27.16 -14.39 -4.28
C ARG A 113 26.02 -13.40 -4.41
N LYS A 114 26.05 -12.56 -5.46
CA LYS A 114 24.86 -11.86 -5.90
C LYS A 114 23.89 -12.98 -6.26
N ILE A 115 22.96 -13.27 -5.36
CA ILE A 115 21.82 -14.15 -5.64
C ILE A 115 21.03 -13.35 -6.67
N LEU A 116 21.32 -13.55 -7.96
CA LEU A 116 20.42 -13.09 -9.00
C LEU A 116 19.13 -13.88 -8.79
N PRO A 117 18.00 -13.24 -8.51
CA PRO A 117 16.74 -13.95 -8.36
C PRO A 117 16.48 -14.70 -9.67
N SER A 118 16.34 -16.02 -9.55
CA SER A 118 15.73 -16.85 -10.57
C SER A 118 14.33 -16.29 -10.81
N VAL A 119 14.11 -15.76 -12.02
CA VAL A 119 12.91 -15.06 -12.51
C VAL A 119 12.62 -13.72 -11.80
N SER A 120 12.24 -12.70 -12.57
CA SER A 120 11.79 -11.40 -12.05
C SER A 120 10.60 -11.61 -11.10
N ARG A 121 10.79 -11.33 -9.81
CA ARG A 121 9.73 -11.40 -8.78
C ARG A 121 9.04 -10.06 -8.62
N ARG A 122 8.89 -9.37 -9.74
CA ARG A 122 8.24 -8.09 -9.79
C ARG A 122 6.74 -8.31 -9.87
N VAL A 123 6.01 -7.70 -8.96
CA VAL A 123 4.55 -7.59 -9.00
C VAL A 123 4.23 -6.12 -9.20
N TYR A 124 3.39 -5.80 -10.17
CA TYR A 124 2.93 -4.44 -10.40
C TYR A 124 1.73 -4.15 -9.52
N TYR A 125 1.48 -2.87 -9.28
CA TYR A 125 0.28 -2.46 -8.57
C TYR A 125 -0.25 -1.11 -9.03
N GLN A 126 -1.53 -0.90 -8.73
CA GLN A 126 -2.22 0.38 -8.73
C GLN A 126 -2.73 0.63 -7.32
N LEU A 127 -2.54 1.83 -6.77
CA LEU A 127 -3.07 2.20 -5.46
C LEU A 127 -4.03 3.38 -5.55
N ARG A 128 -5.04 3.36 -4.68
CA ARG A 128 -5.90 4.49 -4.35
C ARG A 128 -6.02 4.61 -2.85
N GLY A 129 -6.31 5.80 -2.36
CA GLY A 129 -6.35 6.01 -0.91
C GLY A 129 -6.72 7.41 -0.51
N SER A 130 -6.41 7.76 0.72
CA SER A 130 -6.51 9.10 1.25
C SER A 130 -5.28 9.45 2.07
N GLU A 131 -4.97 10.75 2.10
CA GLU A 131 -3.99 11.31 3.01
C GLU A 131 -4.54 11.25 4.45
N THR A 132 -3.71 10.88 5.43
CA THR A 132 -4.15 10.55 6.79
C THR A 132 -4.32 11.75 7.72
N GLY A 133 -3.90 12.95 7.32
CA GLY A 133 -4.05 14.21 8.05
C GLY A 133 -5.43 14.83 7.90
N GLU A 134 -5.77 15.29 6.70
CA GLU A 134 -7.06 15.94 6.37
C GLU A 134 -8.08 14.98 5.73
N GLY A 135 -7.68 13.73 5.48
CA GLY A 135 -8.56 12.73 4.86
C GLY A 135 -8.84 13.02 3.39
N GLN A 136 -7.95 13.72 2.68
CA GLN A 136 -8.16 14.01 1.27
C GLN A 136 -8.02 12.74 0.44
N ILE A 137 -9.11 12.38 -0.26
CA ILE A 137 -9.15 11.24 -1.17
C ILE A 137 -8.26 11.52 -2.38
N LEU A 138 -7.54 10.49 -2.81
CA LEU A 138 -6.69 10.43 -3.99
C LEU A 138 -7.39 9.55 -5.05
N PRO A 139 -8.25 10.14 -5.89
CA PRO A 139 -9.09 9.39 -6.81
C PRO A 139 -8.33 8.82 -8.03
N GLU A 140 -7.20 9.41 -8.37
CA GLU A 140 -6.37 8.97 -9.48
C GLU A 140 -5.51 7.76 -9.07
N PRO A 141 -5.64 6.60 -9.73
CA PRO A 141 -4.80 5.44 -9.46
C PRO A 141 -3.31 5.77 -9.60
N GLN A 142 -2.52 5.42 -8.59
CA GLN A 142 -1.09 5.65 -8.59
C GLN A 142 -0.33 4.35 -8.88
N PRO A 143 0.49 4.29 -9.95
CA PRO A 143 1.17 3.07 -10.33
C PRO A 143 2.47 2.84 -9.53
N GLY A 144 2.83 1.57 -9.39
CA GLY A 144 4.14 1.19 -8.87
C GLY A 144 4.43 -0.30 -9.02
N HIS A 145 5.50 -0.76 -8.38
CA HIS A 145 5.84 -2.17 -8.35
C HIS A 145 6.55 -2.60 -7.08
N ILE A 146 6.41 -3.87 -6.73
CA ILE A 146 7.08 -4.54 -5.62
C ILE A 146 8.06 -5.56 -6.19
N ASN A 147 9.32 -5.53 -5.73
CA ASN A 147 10.31 -6.56 -5.99
C ASN A 147 10.53 -7.38 -4.70
N PHE A 148 10.20 -8.67 -4.74
CA PHE A 148 10.52 -9.58 -3.64
C PHE A 148 12.00 -9.96 -3.64
N LEU A 149 12.63 -9.84 -2.47
CA LEU A 149 14.08 -10.01 -2.31
C LEU A 149 14.48 -11.47 -2.05
N ASN A 150 13.52 -12.36 -1.78
CA ASN A 150 13.77 -13.77 -1.47
C ASN A 150 12.64 -14.68 -1.99
N ASP A 151 12.89 -16.00 -2.01
CA ASP A 151 11.95 -16.99 -2.57
C ASP A 151 10.68 -17.12 -1.73
N GLN A 152 10.78 -16.80 -0.45
CA GLN A 152 9.71 -16.95 0.52
C GLN A 152 8.80 -15.71 0.58
N ALA A 153 9.04 -14.70 -0.27
CA ALA A 153 8.32 -13.43 -0.29
C ALA A 153 8.22 -12.75 1.09
N THR A 154 9.22 -12.93 1.96
CA THR A 154 9.20 -12.37 3.33
C THR A 154 9.85 -11.00 3.43
N ARG A 155 10.51 -10.53 2.37
CA ARG A 155 11.10 -9.19 2.29
C ARG A 155 10.89 -8.62 0.90
N PHE A 156 10.57 -7.34 0.82
CA PHE A 156 10.35 -6.67 -0.45
C PHE A 156 10.83 -5.21 -0.45
N VAL A 157 11.03 -4.70 -1.65
CA VAL A 157 11.23 -3.29 -1.95
C VAL A 157 10.14 -2.86 -2.92
N SER A 158 9.37 -1.86 -2.56
CA SER A 158 8.33 -1.26 -3.37
C SER A 158 8.80 0.07 -3.92
N LEU A 159 8.46 0.39 -5.15
CA LEU A 159 8.70 1.69 -5.76
C LEU A 159 7.37 2.25 -6.28
N ALA A 160 6.89 3.30 -5.62
CA ALA A 160 5.79 4.11 -6.11
C ALA A 160 6.35 5.18 -7.05
N TYR A 161 5.80 5.26 -8.26
CA TYR A 161 6.29 6.21 -9.25
C TYR A 161 5.79 7.62 -9.00
N GLU A 162 4.55 7.72 -8.55
CA GLU A 162 3.85 8.95 -8.26
C GLU A 162 3.11 8.76 -6.94
N VAL A 163 3.36 9.65 -6.00
CA VAL A 163 2.63 9.70 -4.73
C VAL A 163 2.26 11.15 -4.50
N PRO A 164 0.96 11.51 -4.49
CA PRO A 164 0.54 12.87 -4.20
C PRO A 164 1.18 13.39 -2.91
N TYR A 165 1.60 14.65 -2.92
CA TYR A 165 2.30 15.34 -1.82
C TYR A 165 3.73 14.86 -1.52
N ILE A 166 4.24 13.88 -2.25
CA ILE A 166 5.66 13.47 -2.19
C ILE A 166 6.28 13.71 -3.56
N SER A 167 7.25 14.62 -3.63
CA SER A 167 7.94 14.90 -4.88
C SER A 167 8.85 13.72 -5.26
N GLY A 168 8.55 13.07 -6.39
CA GLY A 168 9.40 12.05 -6.99
C GLY A 168 9.03 10.61 -6.62
N LYS A 169 9.91 9.67 -7.00
CA LYS A 169 9.70 8.24 -6.75
C LYS A 169 9.98 7.92 -5.29
N VAL A 170 9.09 7.15 -4.67
CA VAL A 170 9.22 6.77 -3.27
C VAL A 170 9.49 5.28 -3.16
N GLU A 171 10.58 4.95 -2.49
CA GLU A 171 10.95 3.57 -2.19
C GLU A 171 10.46 3.20 -0.78
N PHE A 172 9.77 2.06 -0.67
CA PHE A 172 9.34 1.51 0.61
C PHE A 172 9.94 0.11 0.79
N HIS A 173 10.38 -0.19 2.01
CA HIS A 173 10.83 -1.53 2.37
C HIS A 173 9.80 -2.20 3.27
N GLY A 174 9.57 -3.49 3.04
CA GLY A 174 8.66 -4.26 3.86
C GLY A 174 9.20 -5.62 4.22
N VAL A 175 8.74 -6.12 5.37
CA VAL A 175 8.98 -7.47 5.86
C VAL A 175 7.65 -8.12 6.19
N LYS A 176 7.52 -9.40 5.89
CA LYS A 176 6.34 -10.18 6.24
C LYS A 176 6.31 -10.41 7.75
N VAL A 177 5.18 -10.09 8.36
CA VAL A 177 4.97 -10.24 9.81
C VAL A 177 3.96 -11.34 10.15
N SER A 178 3.03 -11.65 9.23
CA SER A 178 1.97 -12.63 9.40
C SER A 178 1.63 -13.32 8.07
N ASP A 179 1.10 -14.54 8.14
CA ASP A 179 0.48 -15.24 7.00
C ASP A 179 -1.01 -14.92 6.85
N LYS A 180 -1.62 -14.36 7.90
CA LYS A 180 -3.03 -14.00 7.92
C LYS A 180 -3.18 -12.49 7.89
N PRO A 181 -3.99 -11.93 6.96
CA PRO A 181 -4.30 -10.51 6.95
C PRO A 181 -5.04 -10.14 8.23
N LEU A 182 -4.72 -8.97 8.78
CA LEU A 182 -5.40 -8.40 9.95
C LEU A 182 -6.61 -7.55 9.56
N ARG A 183 -6.60 -7.03 8.33
CA ARG A 183 -7.62 -6.12 7.81
C ARG A 183 -8.07 -6.60 6.44
N THR A 184 -9.37 -6.55 6.22
CA THR A 184 -9.97 -6.75 4.91
C THR A 184 -9.93 -5.43 4.15
N PRO A 185 -9.47 -5.42 2.89
CA PRO A 185 -9.47 -4.22 2.05
C PRO A 185 -10.87 -3.64 1.88
N GLU A 186 -10.97 -2.32 1.89
CA GLU A 186 -12.20 -1.63 1.49
C GLU A 186 -12.49 -1.84 -0.02
N SER A 187 -13.64 -1.33 -0.49
CA SER A 187 -13.93 -1.34 -1.93
C SER A 187 -13.04 -0.34 -2.66
N TRP A 188 -12.54 -0.72 -3.84
CA TRP A 188 -11.77 0.18 -4.71
C TRP A 188 -12.52 1.49 -5.01
N ASP A 189 -13.85 1.44 -5.06
CA ASP A 189 -14.71 2.60 -5.33
C ASP A 189 -14.83 3.57 -4.14
N SER A 190 -14.44 3.16 -2.92
CA SER A 190 -14.37 4.04 -1.74
C SER A 190 -13.44 5.23 -1.96
N PHE A 191 -12.49 5.10 -2.88
CA PHE A 191 -11.53 6.14 -3.24
C PHE A 191 -11.71 6.59 -4.69
N SER A 192 -12.93 6.53 -5.23
CA SER A 192 -13.23 6.99 -6.60
C SER A 192 -13.40 8.52 -6.68
N TRP A 193 -13.49 9.04 -7.91
CA TRP A 193 -13.82 10.45 -8.15
C TRP A 193 -15.17 10.86 -7.55
N SER A 194 -16.18 9.98 -7.58
CA SER A 194 -17.47 10.26 -6.94
C SER A 194 -17.36 10.34 -5.42
N ALA A 195 -16.56 9.47 -4.80
CA ALA A 195 -16.26 9.54 -3.38
C ALA A 195 -15.50 10.82 -3.01
N TYR A 196 -14.51 11.20 -3.83
CA TYR A 196 -13.79 12.47 -3.69
C TYR A 196 -14.75 13.68 -3.75
N GLU A 197 -15.61 13.74 -4.77
CA GLU A 197 -16.57 14.84 -4.96
C GLU A 197 -17.57 14.94 -3.81
N TYR A 198 -18.07 13.79 -3.35
CA TYR A 198 -18.95 13.74 -2.19
C TYR A 198 -18.24 14.26 -0.93
N ALA A 199 -17.04 13.75 -0.63
CA ALA A 199 -16.26 14.19 0.52
C ALA A 199 -15.91 15.68 0.45
N ARG A 200 -15.57 16.19 -0.74
CA ARG A 200 -15.29 17.60 -0.99
C ARG A 200 -16.51 18.49 -0.73
N ALA A 201 -17.68 18.11 -1.24
CA ALA A 201 -18.91 18.87 -1.08
C ALA A 201 -19.44 18.83 0.37
N ALA A 202 -19.30 17.69 1.05
CA ALA A 202 -19.75 17.51 2.43
C ALA A 202 -18.96 18.36 3.45
N ARG A 203 -17.74 18.81 3.13
CA ARG A 203 -16.91 19.66 4.02
C ARG A 203 -17.50 21.04 4.29
N TRP A 204 -18.40 21.53 3.44
CA TRP A 204 -18.92 22.90 3.50
C TRP A 204 -20.43 22.97 3.78
N ARG A 205 -21.04 21.86 4.20
CA ARG A 205 -22.44 21.81 4.66
C ARG A 205 -22.51 21.86 6.17
#